data_AF-A4EMY1-F1
#
_entry.id   AF-A4EMY1-F1
#
_cell.length_a   1.000
_cell.length_b   1.000
_cell.length_c   1.000
_cell.angle_alpha   90.00
_cell.angle_beta   90.00
_cell.angle_gamma   90.00
#
_symmetry.space_group_name_H-M   'P 1'
#
loop_
_entity.id
_entity.type
_entity.pdbx_description
1 polymer ?
#
loop_
_entity_poly.entity_id
_entity_poly.type
_entity_poly.pdbx_seq_one_letter_code
_entity_poly.pdbx_strand_id
1 'polypeptide(L)'
;MKAPPDRPKPKFFDLAVPFFLPVWRRVLTAVVPILWAMVELANGQAFWALIFFALGVTAIWKFYTADWAAVAAQAEKDARGGR
;
A
#
# COMPACT_ATOMS: atom_id res chain seq x y z
N MET A 1 -33.28 3.98 -15.06
CA MET A 1 -32.46 4.71 -14.08
C MET A 1 -31.22 3.86 -13.82
N LYS A 2 -30.03 4.26 -14.29
CA LYS A 2 -28.79 3.51 -14.02
C LYS A 2 -28.46 3.70 -12.53
N ALA A 3 -28.34 2.61 -11.78
CA ALA A 3 -27.91 2.65 -10.40
C ALA A 3 -26.61 3.48 -10.28
N PRO A 4 -26.44 4.31 -9.25
CA PRO A 4 -25.17 4.96 -8.96
C PRO A 4 -24.09 3.87 -8.85
N PRO A 5 -22.87 4.08 -9.40
CA PRO A 5 -21.79 3.14 -9.20
C PRO A 5 -21.57 2.97 -7.69
N ASP A 6 -21.70 1.73 -7.23
CA ASP A 6 -21.50 1.32 -5.85
C ASP A 6 -20.08 1.73 -5.46
N ARG A 7 -19.92 2.87 -4.77
CA ARG A 7 -18.60 3.31 -4.31
C ARG A 7 -18.12 2.28 -3.31
N PRO A 8 -17.05 1.53 -3.57
CA PRO A 8 -16.52 0.61 -2.58
C PRO A 8 -16.21 1.41 -1.31
N LYS A 9 -16.81 0.99 -0.19
CA LYS A 9 -16.57 1.61 1.12
C LYS A 9 -15.06 1.62 1.37
N PRO A 10 -14.45 2.76 1.74
CA PRO A 10 -13.02 2.82 2.03
C PRO A 10 -12.73 1.84 3.17
N LYS A 11 -11.91 0.84 2.89
CA LYS A 11 -11.46 -0.10 3.91
C LYS A 11 -10.41 0.65 4.74
N PHE A 12 -10.59 0.72 6.06
CA PHE A 12 -9.51 1.13 6.94
C PHE A 12 -8.30 0.22 6.63
N PHE A 13 -7.17 0.79 6.18
CA PHE A 13 -6.01 0.12 5.56
C PHE A 13 -6.11 -0.22 4.06
N ASP A 14 -6.58 0.73 3.25
CA ASP A 14 -6.45 0.66 1.80
C ASP A 14 -5.15 1.31 1.31
N LEU A 15 -4.17 0.49 0.91
CA LEU A 15 -2.93 0.95 0.28
C LEU A 15 -3.08 1.06 -1.26
N ALA A 16 -4.27 0.77 -1.79
CA ALA A 16 -4.58 0.79 -3.21
C ALA A 16 -4.87 2.23 -3.69
N VAL A 17 -3.96 3.16 -3.40
CA VAL A 17 -4.07 4.57 -3.81
C VAL A 17 -3.26 4.83 -5.07
N PRO A 18 -3.66 5.82 -5.92
CA PRO A 18 -2.94 6.16 -7.15
C PRO A 18 -1.46 6.52 -6.91
N PHE A 19 -1.13 6.96 -5.69
CA PHE A 19 0.25 7.23 -5.27
C PHE A 19 1.19 6.02 -5.42
N PHE A 20 0.69 4.79 -5.22
CA PHE A 20 1.48 3.56 -5.34
C PHE A 20 1.38 2.90 -6.73
N LEU A 21 0.87 3.59 -7.76
CA LEU A 21 0.94 3.07 -9.14
C LEU A 21 2.38 2.77 -9.58
N PRO A 22 3.39 3.63 -9.30
CA PRO A 22 4.77 3.31 -9.59
C PRO A 22 5.29 2.19 -8.69
N VAL A 23 5.78 1.09 -9.30
CA VAL A 23 6.28 -0.09 -8.57
C VAL A 23 7.41 0.25 -7.60
N TRP A 24 8.30 1.18 -7.97
CA TRP A 24 9.42 1.60 -7.12
C TRP A 24 8.97 2.16 -5.77
N ARG A 25 7.80 2.84 -5.71
CA ARG A 25 7.24 3.35 -4.46
C ARG A 25 6.79 2.20 -3.55
N ARG A 26 6.19 1.14 -4.13
CA ARG A 26 5.82 -0.07 -3.37
C ARG A 26 7.04 -0.74 -2.77
N VAL A 27 8.10 -0.86 -3.57
CA VAL A 27 9.37 -1.48 -3.15
C VAL A 27 10.01 -0.66 -2.03
N LEU A 28 10.13 0.66 -2.17
CA LEU A 28 10.69 1.51 -1.11
C LEU A 28 9.87 1.43 0.19
N THR A 29 8.54 1.51 0.10
CA THR A 29 7.67 1.43 1.28
C THR A 29 7.77 0.09 2.00
N ALA A 30 8.05 -0.99 1.30
CA ALA A 30 8.30 -2.30 1.90
C ALA A 30 9.73 -2.48 2.43
N VAL A 31 10.73 -2.05 1.67
CA VAL A 31 12.15 -2.32 1.95
C VAL A 31 12.67 -1.43 3.09
N VAL A 32 12.28 -0.16 3.16
CA VAL A 32 12.73 0.77 4.21
C VAL A 32 12.49 0.22 5.63
N PRO A 33 11.26 -0.20 6.01
CA PRO A 33 11.03 -0.74 7.35
C PRO A 33 11.74 -2.09 7.59
N ILE A 34 11.94 -2.92 6.56
CA ILE A 34 12.69 -4.19 6.70
C ILE A 34 14.17 -3.91 6.96
N LEU A 35 14.77 -2.95 6.24
CA LEU A 35 16.15 -2.52 6.50
C LEU A 35 16.27 -1.94 7.92
N TRP A 36 15.30 -1.13 8.34
CA TRP A 36 15.27 -0.57 9.69
C TRP A 36 15.18 -1.67 10.76
N ALA A 37 14.36 -2.70 10.53
CA ALA A 37 14.28 -3.85 11.42
C ALA A 37 15.63 -4.53 11.62
N MET A 38 16.45 -4.65 10.58
CA MET A 38 17.81 -5.22 10.71
C MET A 38 18.75 -4.32 11.52
N VAL A 39 18.62 -3.00 11.40
CA VAL A 39 19.37 -2.04 12.23
C VAL A 39 18.96 -2.17 13.70
N GLU A 40 17.67 -2.28 13.99
CA GLU A 40 17.16 -2.47 15.35
C GLU A 40 17.62 -3.81 15.96
N LEU A 41 17.66 -4.89 15.16
CA LEU A 41 18.24 -6.17 15.59
C LEU A 41 19.71 -6.02 15.97
N ALA A 42 20.50 -5.28 15.17
CA ALA A 42 21.90 -5.02 15.46
C ALA A 42 22.10 -4.19 16.75
N ASN A 43 21.15 -3.31 17.08
CA ASN A 43 21.13 -2.53 18.32
C ASN A 43 20.54 -3.27 19.54
N GLY A 44 20.19 -4.57 19.38
CA GLY A 44 19.61 -5.39 20.45
C GLY A 44 18.12 -5.14 20.73
N GLN A 45 17.45 -4.33 19.90
CA GLN A 45 16.03 -3.97 20.04
C GLN A 45 15.12 -4.95 19.30
N ALA A 46 15.12 -6.21 19.73
CA ALA A 46 14.37 -7.28 19.06
C ALA A 46 12.87 -7.03 18.96
N PHE A 47 12.26 -6.41 19.97
CA PHE A 47 10.83 -6.06 19.97
C PHE A 47 10.49 -5.08 18.83
N TRP A 48 11.26 -4.00 18.71
CA TRP A 48 11.06 -2.99 17.67
C TRP A 48 11.35 -3.53 16.28
N ALA A 49 12.41 -4.33 16.14
CA ALA A 49 12.72 -5.01 14.90
C ALA A 49 11.56 -5.87 14.39
N LEU A 50 10.93 -6.66 15.28
CA LEU A 50 9.81 -7.52 14.90
C LEU A 50 8.61 -6.73 14.38
N ILE A 51 8.31 -5.58 15.01
CA ILE A 51 7.24 -4.69 14.55
C ILE A 51 7.54 -4.14 13.16
N PHE A 52 8.73 -3.57 12.94
CA PHE A 52 9.11 -3.00 11.64
C PHE A 52 9.16 -4.07 10.54
N PHE A 53 9.66 -5.26 10.88
CA PHE A 53 9.66 -6.39 9.96
C PHE A 53 8.24 -6.81 9.58
N ALA A 54 7.34 -6.96 10.57
CA ALA A 54 5.94 -7.30 10.33
C ALA A 54 5.21 -6.25 9.49
N LEU A 55 5.49 -4.96 9.71
CA LEU A 55 4.94 -3.87 8.89
C LEU A 55 5.42 -3.95 7.43
N GLY A 56 6.71 -4.19 7.20
CA GLY A 56 7.27 -4.36 5.88
C GLY A 56 6.66 -5.55 5.13
N VAL A 57 6.57 -6.71 5.79
CA VAL A 57 5.95 -7.92 5.22
C VAL A 57 4.46 -7.69 4.91
N THR A 58 3.73 -7.02 5.80
CA THR A 58 2.32 -6.69 5.58
C THR A 58 2.15 -5.75 4.39
N ALA A 59 3.03 -4.76 4.22
CA ALA A 59 3.03 -3.88 3.06
C ALA A 59 3.25 -4.68 1.76
N ILE A 60 4.23 -5.60 1.74
CA ILE A 60 4.47 -6.48 0.59
C ILE A 60 3.21 -7.29 0.25
N TRP A 61 2.60 -7.93 1.25
CA TRP A 61 1.40 -8.74 1.05
C TRP A 61 0.22 -7.93 0.52
N LYS A 62 -0.01 -6.73 1.07
CA LYS A 62 -1.04 -5.79 0.59
C LYS A 62 -0.75 -5.35 -0.84
N PHE A 63 0.50 -5.02 -1.16
CA PHE A 63 0.85 -4.62 -2.52
C PHE A 63 0.76 -5.77 -3.53
N TYR A 64 0.97 -7.02 -3.10
CA TYR A 64 0.85 -8.18 -3.96
C TYR A 64 -0.62 -8.56 -4.24
N THR A 65 -1.49 -8.42 -3.23
CA THR A 65 -2.92 -8.77 -3.32
C THR A 65 -3.80 -7.65 -3.89
N ALA A 66 -3.29 -6.42 -4.00
CA ALA A 66 -4.04 -5.29 -4.52
C ALA A 66 -4.32 -5.41 -6.04
N ASP A 67 -5.54 -5.05 -6.45
CA ASP A 67 -5.92 -4.97 -7.86
C ASP A 67 -5.49 -3.62 -8.45
N TRP A 68 -4.27 -3.60 -8.98
CA TRP A 68 -3.67 -2.39 -9.54
C TRP A 68 -4.35 -1.90 -10.83
N ALA A 69 -5.04 -2.79 -11.56
CA ALA A 69 -5.78 -2.42 -12.76
C ALA A 69 -7.05 -1.64 -12.37
N ALA A 70 -7.76 -2.09 -11.33
CA ALA A 70 -8.90 -1.36 -10.78
C ALA A 70 -8.49 0.02 -10.24
N VAL A 71 -7.36 0.12 -9.54
CA VAL A 71 -6.82 1.40 -9.01
C VAL A 71 -6.50 2.38 -10.14
N ALA A 72 -5.84 1.91 -11.21
CA ALA A 72 -5.53 2.73 -12.38
C ALA A 72 -6.81 3.22 -13.06
N ALA A 73 -7.79 2.33 -13.26
CA ALA A 73 -9.08 2.68 -13.87
C ALA A 73 -9.87 3.69 -13.02
N GLN A 74 -9.77 3.60 -11.70
CA GLN A 74 -10.41 4.56 -10.80
C GLN A 74 -9.74 5.93 -10.86
N ALA A 75 -8.41 5.98 -10.85
CA ALA A 75 -7.64 7.22 -10.99
C ALA A 75 -7.97 7.97 -12.30
N GLU A 76 -8.14 7.24 -13.41
CA GLU A 76 -8.55 7.82 -14.70
C GLU A 76 -9.99 8.34 -14.68
N LYS A 77 -10.93 7.61 -14.05
CA LYS A 77 -12.32 8.03 -13.91
C LYS A 77 -12.44 9.31 -13.08
N ASP A 78 -11.70 9.40 -11.98
CA ASP A 78 -11.68 10.57 -11.11
C ASP A 78 -11.09 11.79 -11.86
N ALA A 79 -10.00 11.59 -12.62
CA ALA A 79 -9.42 12.65 -13.46
C ALA A 79 -10.36 13.11 -14.58
N ARG A 80 -11.16 12.20 -15.17
CA ARG A 80 -12.11 12.52 -16.25
C ARG A 80 -13.42 13.12 -15.74
N GLY A 81 -13.87 12.72 -14.54
CA GLY A 81 -15.12 13.17 -13.91
C GLY A 81 -15.03 14.53 -13.22
N GLY A 82 -13.83 15.09 -13.08
CA GLY A 82 -13.58 16.44 -12.57
C GLY A 82 -13.71 17.57 -13.61
N ARG A 83 -14.42 17.36 -14.72
CA ARG A 83 -14.74 18.40 -15.72
C ARG A 83 -16.24 18.67 -15.76
#